data_AF-A0A0F3QJ19-F1
#
_entry.id   AF-A0A0F3QJ19-F1
#
_cell.length_a   1.000
_cell.length_b   1.000
_cell.length_c   1.000
_cell.angle_alpha   90.00
_cell.angle_beta   90.00
_cell.angle_gamma   90.00
#
_symmetry.space_group_name_H-M   'P 1'
#
loop_
_entity.id
_entity.type
_entity.pdbx_description
1 polymer ?
#
loop_
_entity_poly.entity_id
_entity_poly.type
_entity_poly.pdbx_seq_one_letter_code
_entity_poly.pdbx_strand_id
1 'polypeptide(L)'
;MPFKWVGLLYLYGTKNLLIPKYERINKKYGDLPIEIELKMEILEWADQNNLELLYDIFMIGALEALMHVGKKYKLPTHLLEEECSKYGNIPETIEECISYQRPK
;
A
#
# COMPACT_ATOMS: atom_id res chain seq x y z
N MET A 1 5.29 7.78 -21.73
CA MET A 1 4.43 7.48 -20.56
C MET A 1 3.96 8.78 -19.93
N PRO A 2 2.77 8.81 -19.31
CA PRO A 2 2.17 10.04 -18.80
C PRO A 2 2.87 10.61 -17.56
N PHE A 3 3.65 9.80 -16.82
CA PHE A 3 4.48 10.19 -15.69
C PHE A 3 5.79 9.39 -15.70
N LYS A 4 6.77 9.80 -14.89
CA LYS A 4 8.10 9.19 -14.74
C LYS A 4 8.21 8.31 -13.48
N TRP A 5 7.53 8.72 -12.41
CA TRP A 5 7.51 8.02 -11.13
C TRP A 5 6.17 8.28 -10.42
N VAL A 6 5.87 7.49 -9.40
CA VAL A 6 4.65 7.61 -8.58
C VAL A 6 5.07 8.11 -7.20
N GLY A 7 4.46 9.21 -6.75
CA GLY A 7 4.59 9.67 -5.38
C GLY A 7 3.46 9.06 -4.56
N LEU A 8 3.76 8.11 -3.69
CA LEU A 8 2.77 7.47 -2.81
C LEU A 8 2.81 8.10 -1.43
N LEU A 9 1.66 8.58 -0.96
CA LEU A 9 1.46 9.08 0.40
C LEU A 9 0.59 8.10 1.19
N TYR A 10 1.07 7.70 2.37
CA TYR A 10 0.28 6.96 3.35
C TYR A 10 -0.40 7.94 4.30
N LEU A 11 -1.72 7.96 4.29
CA LEU A 11 -2.52 8.72 5.23
C LEU A 11 -2.87 7.86 6.43
N TYR A 12 -2.70 8.40 7.63
CA TYR A 12 -3.18 7.75 8.85
C TYR A 12 -4.66 8.06 9.03
N GLY A 13 -5.49 7.02 9.05
CA GLY A 13 -6.93 7.16 9.15
C GLY A 13 -7.59 6.07 9.99
N THR A 14 -8.88 5.87 9.80
CA THR A 14 -9.70 4.97 10.65
C THR A 14 -9.96 3.61 10.02
N LYS A 15 -9.51 3.41 8.78
CA LYS A 15 -9.73 2.20 7.97
C LYS A 15 -8.65 2.08 6.89
N ASN A 16 -8.57 0.90 6.28
CA ASN A 16 -7.73 0.66 5.12
C ASN A 16 -8.49 1.03 3.82
N LEU A 17 -8.06 2.09 3.13
CA LEU A 17 -8.52 2.43 1.78
C LEU A 17 -7.34 2.36 0.80
N LEU A 18 -7.16 1.18 0.22
CA LEU A 18 -6.01 0.88 -0.65
C LEU A 18 -6.24 1.26 -2.11
N ILE A 19 -7.49 1.56 -2.51
CA ILE A 19 -7.76 2.16 -3.82
C ILE A 19 -7.23 3.61 -3.78
N PRO A 20 -6.17 3.94 -4.54
CA PRO A 20 -5.53 5.24 -4.41
C PRO A 20 -6.43 6.37 -4.91
N LYS A 21 -6.47 7.46 -4.16
CA LYS A 21 -6.92 8.75 -4.67
C LYS A 21 -5.79 9.35 -5.49
N TYR A 22 -6.12 9.77 -6.72
CA TYR A 22 -5.16 10.32 -7.66
C TYR A 22 -5.22 11.83 -7.67
N GLU A 23 -4.06 12.46 -7.66
CA GLU A 23 -3.94 13.86 -8.00
C GLU A 23 -3.59 14.07 -9.48
N ARG A 24 -3.48 15.33 -9.87
CA ARG A 24 -3.05 15.70 -11.22
C ARG A 24 -1.57 15.40 -11.38
N ILE A 25 -1.21 14.74 -12.49
CA ILE A 25 0.19 14.54 -12.87
C ILE A 25 0.92 15.89 -12.90
N ASN A 26 2.02 15.97 -12.17
CA ASN A 26 2.85 17.14 -12.11
C ASN A 26 3.79 17.18 -13.31
N LYS A 27 3.53 18.08 -14.26
CA LYS A 27 4.35 18.18 -15.49
C LYS A 27 5.78 18.66 -15.24
N LYS A 28 6.03 19.37 -14.13
CA LYS A 28 7.35 19.92 -13.81
C LYS A 28 8.28 18.83 -13.30
N TYR A 29 7.81 18.01 -12.36
CA TYR A 29 8.63 16.98 -11.70
C TYR A 29 8.38 15.57 -12.26
N GLY A 30 7.30 15.40 -13.04
CA GLY A 30 6.97 14.18 -13.74
C GLY A 30 6.33 13.12 -12.86
N ASP A 31 5.93 13.43 -11.63
CA ASP A 31 5.24 12.51 -10.74
C ASP A 31 3.75 12.43 -11.01
N LEU A 32 3.23 11.24 -10.74
CA LEU A 32 1.84 11.02 -10.42
C LEU A 32 1.69 10.91 -8.89
N PRO A 33 1.17 11.94 -8.20
CA PRO A 33 0.86 11.83 -6.78
C PRO A 33 -0.39 10.96 -6.57
N ILE A 34 -0.29 10.03 -5.64
CA ILE A 34 -1.38 9.20 -5.16
C ILE A 34 -1.35 9.10 -3.63
N GLU A 35 -2.51 8.90 -3.03
CA GLU A 35 -2.64 8.69 -1.60
C GLU A 35 -3.54 7.49 -1.30
N ILE A 36 -3.19 6.74 -0.26
CA ILE A 36 -4.00 5.66 0.33
C ILE A 36 -4.14 5.89 1.82
N GLU A 37 -5.21 5.35 2.42
CA GLU A 37 -5.46 5.44 3.86
C GLU A 37 -5.15 4.10 4.51
N LEU A 38 -4.45 4.12 5.64
CA LEU A 38 -4.18 2.96 6.47
C LEU A 38 -4.76 3.18 7.87
N LYS A 39 -5.30 2.12 8.46
CA LYS A 39 -5.91 2.17 9.78
C LYS A 39 -4.85 2.42 10.87
N MET A 40 -4.89 3.60 11.49
CA MET A 40 -3.90 4.07 12.46
C MET A 40 -3.74 3.12 13.66
N GLU A 41 -4.86 2.62 14.20
CA GLU A 41 -4.86 1.68 15.33
C GLU A 41 -3.98 0.44 15.07
N ILE A 42 -4.01 -0.07 13.83
CA ILE A 42 -3.23 -1.24 13.40
C ILE A 42 -1.76 -0.87 13.22
N LEU A 43 -1.48 0.31 12.66
CA LEU A 43 -0.12 0.82 12.50
C LEU A 43 0.59 1.03 13.84
N GLU A 44 -0.09 1.67 14.80
CA GLU A 44 0.45 1.90 16.14
C GLU A 44 0.75 0.58 16.86
N TRP A 45 -0.16 -0.39 16.77
CA TRP A 45 0.07 -1.70 17.36
C TRP A 45 1.26 -2.40 16.70
N ALA A 46 1.33 -2.41 15.37
CA ALA A 46 2.42 -3.07 14.64
C ALA A 46 3.78 -2.42 14.93
N ASP A 47 3.87 -1.09 14.99
CA ASP A 47 5.08 -0.37 15.36
C ASP A 47 5.62 -0.78 16.73
N GLN A 48 4.72 -0.99 17.69
CA GLN A 48 5.08 -1.35 19.06
C GLN A 48 5.37 -2.85 19.27
N ASN A 49 4.73 -3.73 18.49
CA ASN A 49 4.70 -5.16 18.80
C ASN A 49 5.30 -6.05 17.71
N ASN A 50 5.25 -5.63 16.44
CA ASN A 50 5.64 -6.46 15.31
C ASN A 50 6.07 -5.62 14.10
N LEU A 51 7.36 -5.27 14.05
CA LEU A 51 7.94 -4.49 12.95
C LEU A 51 7.90 -5.21 11.60
N GLU A 52 7.90 -6.55 11.59
CA GLU A 52 7.74 -7.31 10.35
C GLU A 52 6.34 -7.15 9.76
N LEU A 53 5.31 -7.18 10.61
CA LEU A 53 3.94 -6.86 10.21
C LEU A 53 3.84 -5.40 9.74
N LEU A 54 4.48 -4.45 10.43
CA LEU A 54 4.45 -3.05 10.01
C LEU A 54 5.04 -2.89 8.59
N TYR A 55 6.17 -3.54 8.31
CA TYR A 55 6.75 -3.60 6.97
C TYR A 55 5.77 -4.20 5.96
N ASP A 56 5.11 -5.31 6.30
CA ASP A 56 4.15 -5.97 5.43
C ASP A 56 2.96 -5.09 5.09
N ILE A 57 2.42 -4.37 6.08
CA ILE A 57 1.32 -3.43 5.87
C ILE A 57 1.71 -2.37 4.83
N PHE A 58 2.90 -1.79 4.95
CA PHE A 58 3.37 -0.80 3.98
C PHE A 58 3.60 -1.41 2.59
N MET A 59 4.17 -2.62 2.53
CA MET A 59 4.40 -3.32 1.26
C MET A 59 3.10 -3.66 0.55
N ILE A 60 2.13 -4.26 1.25
CA ILE A 60 0.81 -4.57 0.71
C ILE A 60 0.15 -3.28 0.20
N GLY A 61 0.13 -2.22 1.00
CA GLY A 61 -0.44 -0.94 0.61
C GLY A 61 0.22 -0.34 -0.63
N ALA A 62 1.56 -0.39 -0.73
CA ALA A 62 2.29 0.08 -1.90
C ALA A 62 1.95 -0.74 -3.15
N LEU A 63 2.01 -2.06 -3.05
CA LEU A 63 1.81 -2.96 -4.17
C LEU A 63 0.39 -2.86 -4.71
N GLU A 64 -0.62 -2.83 -3.84
CA GLU A 64 -2.01 -2.64 -4.26
C GLU A 64 -2.23 -1.29 -4.95
N ALA A 65 -1.69 -0.21 -4.38
CA ALA A 65 -1.79 1.12 -4.97
C ALA A 65 -1.12 1.17 -6.36
N LEU A 66 0.09 0.62 -6.49
CA LEU A 66 0.83 0.57 -7.73
C LEU A 66 0.20 -0.35 -8.78
N MET A 67 -0.39 -1.48 -8.37
CA MET A 67 -1.19 -2.33 -9.26
C MET A 67 -2.40 -1.56 -9.81
N HIS A 68 -3.06 -0.76 -8.97
CA HIS A 68 -4.16 0.10 -9.43
C HIS A 68 -3.69 1.15 -10.44
N VAL A 69 -2.53 1.78 -10.20
CA VAL A 69 -1.88 2.69 -11.18
C VAL A 69 -1.60 1.95 -12.49
N GLY A 70 -0.98 0.76 -12.40
CA GLY A 70 -0.63 -0.05 -13.57
C GLY A 70 -1.85 -0.38 -14.42
N LYS A 71 -2.94 -0.85 -13.80
CA LYS A 71 -4.22 -1.11 -14.47
C LYS A 71 -4.79 0.14 -15.14
N LYS A 72 -4.83 1.28 -14.43
CA LYS A 72 -5.36 2.56 -14.95
C LYS A 72 -4.59 3.08 -16.17
N TYR A 73 -3.26 2.94 -16.16
CA TYR A 73 -2.39 3.44 -17.23
C TYR A 73 -1.90 2.37 -18.20
N LYS A 74 -2.46 1.15 -18.11
CA LYS A 74 -2.11 0.00 -18.96
C LYS A 74 -0.62 -0.35 -18.92
N LEU A 75 0.00 -0.26 -17.75
CA LEU A 75 1.37 -0.68 -17.49
C LEU A 75 1.39 -2.14 -16.98
N PRO A 76 2.47 -2.91 -17.22
CA PRO A 76 2.59 -4.27 -16.70
C PRO A 76 2.54 -4.31 -15.16
N THR A 77 1.73 -5.21 -14.60
CA THR A 77 1.57 -5.40 -13.15
C THR A 77 2.08 -6.74 -12.62
N HIS A 78 2.47 -7.67 -13.50
CA HIS A 78 2.85 -9.04 -13.12
C HIS A 78 3.90 -9.14 -11.99
N LEU A 79 4.96 -8.34 -12.01
CA LEU A 79 5.97 -8.35 -10.94
C LEU A 79 5.42 -7.84 -9.60
N LEU A 80 4.49 -6.88 -9.65
CA LEU A 80 3.82 -6.37 -8.44
C LEU A 80 2.85 -7.41 -7.88
N GLU A 81 2.15 -8.14 -8.76
CA GLU A 81 1.24 -9.22 -8.39
C GLU A 81 2.01 -10.40 -7.76
N GLU A 82 3.15 -10.78 -8.36
CA GLU A 82 4.04 -11.82 -7.85
C GLU A 82 4.60 -11.43 -6.47
N GLU A 83 5.09 -10.20 -6.31
CA GLU A 83 5.57 -9.72 -5.03
C GLU A 83 4.44 -9.66 -3.99
N CYS A 84 3.26 -9.15 -4.36
CA CYS A 84 2.11 -9.04 -3.46
C CYS A 84 1.65 -10.41 -2.95
N SER A 85 1.82 -11.48 -3.74
CA SER A 85 1.44 -12.84 -3.36
C SER A 85 2.25 -13.43 -2.21
N LYS A 86 3.38 -12.81 -1.85
CA LYS A 86 4.23 -13.21 -0.71
C LYS A 86 3.70 -12.73 0.63
N TYR A 87 2.71 -11.84 0.63
CA TYR A 87 2.17 -11.20 1.82
C TYR A 87 0.75 -11.69 2.13
N GLY A 88 0.35 -11.58 3.39
CA GLY A 88 -1.05 -11.77 3.81
C GLY A 88 -1.93 -10.55 3.53
N ASN A 89 -3.13 -10.52 4.11
CA ASN A 89 -3.96 -9.32 4.12
C ASN A 89 -3.50 -8.37 5.24
N ILE A 90 -3.76 -7.07 5.08
CA ILE A 90 -3.62 -6.11 6.19
C ILE A 90 -4.67 -6.44 7.25
N PRO A 91 -4.29 -6.64 8.53
CA PRO A 91 -5.24 -6.85 9.61
C PRO A 91 -6.21 -5.68 9.78
N GLU A 92 -7.47 -5.97 10.11
CA GLU A 92 -8.50 -4.98 10.43
C GLU A 92 -8.72 -4.84 11.94
N THR A 93 -8.31 -5.83 12.74
CA THR A 93 -8.39 -5.81 14.21
C THR A 93 -7.08 -6.20 14.90
N ILE A 94 -6.99 -5.92 16.21
CA ILE A 94 -5.81 -6.27 17.02
C ILE A 94 -5.67 -7.79 17.17
N GLU A 95 -6.78 -8.54 17.24
CA GLU A 95 -6.75 -10.00 17.28
C GLU A 95 -6.15 -10.59 16.00
N GLU A 96 -6.46 -10.00 14.85
CA GLU A 96 -5.85 -10.35 13.56
C GLU A 96 -4.36 -9.99 13.53
N CYS A 97 -3.96 -8.88 14.17
CA CYS A 97 -2.54 -8.52 14.31
C CYS A 97 -1.77 -9.56 15.14
N ILE A 98 -2.35 -10.00 16.26
CA ILE A 98 -1.75 -11.00 17.17
C ILE A 98 -1.60 -12.36 16.45
N SER A 99 -2.58 -12.71 15.62
CA SER A 99 -2.58 -13.97 14.87
C SER A 99 -1.85 -13.89 13.52
N TYR A 100 -1.32 -12.72 13.15
CA TYR A 100 -0.65 -12.52 11.87
C TYR A 100 0.59 -13.40 11.75
N GLN A 101 0.66 -14.15 10.65
CA GLN A 101 1.84 -14.88 10.23
C GLN A 101 2.03 -14.64 8.74
N ARG A 102 3.21 -14.15 8.35
CA ARG A 102 3.54 -14.00 6.94
C ARG A 102 3.47 -15.38 6.25
N PRO A 103 2.83 -15.50 5.08
CA PRO A 103 2.89 -16.71 4.27
C PRO A 103 4.35 -17.10 4.03
N LYS A 104 4.67 -18.40 4.18
CA LYS A 104 5.99 -18.95 3.90
C LYS A 104 6.19 -19.18 2.41
#